data_AF-A0A8S9Q527-F1
#
_entry.id   AF-A0A8S9Q527-F1
#
_cell.length_a   1.000
_cell.length_b   1.000
_cell.length_c   1.000
_cell.angle_alpha   90.00
_cell.angle_beta   90.00
_cell.angle_gamma   90.00
#
_symmetry.space_group_name_H-M   'P 1'
#
loop_
_entity.id
_entity.type
_entity.pdbx_description
1 polymer ?
#
loop_
_entity_poly.entity_id
_entity_poly.type
_entity_poly.pdbx_seq_one_letter_code
_entity_poly.pdbx_strand_id
1 'polypeptide(L)'
;MSNVLWVVWYIWKARNDKAFNGKDTSPLETIQIAKFEAESWRLAQTIEETHDDEDDGAAPFTTTTTHAGPLPSWMALEATLLAVS
;
A
#
# COMPACT_ATOMS: atom_id res chain seq x y z
N MET A 1 -0.67 4.44 -19.95
CA MET A 1 -0.80 4.26 -18.48
C MET A 1 -0.65 5.63 -17.84
N SER A 2 -1.66 6.08 -17.09
CA SER A 2 -1.73 7.45 -16.59
C SER A 2 -0.95 7.62 -15.28
N ASN A 3 0.31 8.02 -15.36
CA ASN A 3 1.17 8.34 -14.20
C ASN A 3 0.83 9.71 -13.56
N VAL A 4 -0.33 10.28 -13.92
CA VAL A 4 -0.72 11.67 -13.62
C VAL A 4 -0.87 11.89 -12.11
N LEU A 5 -1.43 10.92 -11.38
CA LEU A 5 -1.60 11.02 -9.93
C LEU A 5 -0.24 11.13 -9.20
N TRP A 6 0.71 10.28 -9.57
CA TRP A 6 2.06 10.30 -9.03
C TRP A 6 2.81 11.59 -9.36
N VAL A 7 2.67 12.09 -10.59
CA VAL A 7 3.29 13.36 -11.00
C VAL A 7 2.74 14.54 -10.19
N VAL A 8 1.41 14.65 -10.05
CA VAL A 8 0.79 15.73 -9.25
C VAL A 8 1.23 15.65 -7.79
N TRP A 9 1.27 14.45 -7.21
CA TRP A 9 1.74 14.23 -5.85
C TRP A 9 3.19 14.67 -5.65
N TYR A 10 4.09 14.27 -6.56
CA TYR A 10 5.51 14.61 -6.47
C TYR A 10 5.78 16.11 -6.72
N ILE A 11 5.01 16.77 -7.59
CA ILE A 11 5.04 18.23 -7.74
C ILE A 11 4.62 18.91 -6.44
N TRP A 12 3.53 18.44 -5.81
CA TRP A 12 3.06 18.99 -4.55
C TRP A 12 4.11 18.86 -3.44
N LYS A 13 4.76 17.69 -3.32
CA LYS A 13 5.87 17.47 -2.38
C LYS A 13 7.05 18.41 -2.66
N ALA A 14 7.52 18.50 -3.90
CA ALA A 14 8.63 19.37 -4.28
C ALA A 14 8.34 20.86 -3.99
N ARG A 15 7.11 21.32 -4.27
CA ARG A 15 6.68 22.68 -3.95
C ARG A 15 6.69 22.94 -2.44
N ASN A 16 6.20 21.99 -1.66
CA ASN A 16 6.20 22.12 -0.21
C ASN A 16 7.62 22.11 0.37
N ASP A 17 8.50 21.22 -0.12
CA ASP A 17 9.91 21.17 0.29
C ASP A 17 10.62 22.50 0.00
N LYS A 18 10.32 23.13 -1.15
CA LYS A 18 10.78 24.48 -1.46
C LYS A 18 10.22 25.54 -0.50
N ALA A 19 8.91 25.49 -0.23
CA ALA A 19 8.24 26.50 0.60
C ALA A 19 8.67 26.46 2.07
N PHE A 20 8.91 25.27 2.62
CA PHE A 20 9.22 25.09 4.04
C PHE A 20 10.72 24.95 4.31
N ASN A 21 11.48 24.37 3.39
CA ASN A 21 12.90 24.05 3.60
C ASN A 21 13.84 24.80 2.63
N GLY A 22 13.31 25.62 1.72
CA GLY A 22 14.11 26.35 0.74
C GLY A 22 14.83 25.46 -0.28
N LYS A 23 14.46 24.17 -0.36
CA LYS A 23 15.12 23.19 -1.23
C LYS A 23 14.54 23.22 -2.64
N ASP A 24 15.39 23.56 -3.61
CA ASP A 24 15.05 23.46 -5.02
C ASP A 24 15.23 22.03 -5.52
N THR A 25 14.13 21.41 -5.95
CA THR A 25 14.12 20.08 -6.55
C THR A 25 14.00 20.19 -8.06
N SER A 26 14.82 19.42 -8.79
CA SER A 26 14.79 19.41 -10.26
C SER A 26 13.43 18.92 -10.79
N PRO A 27 12.77 19.65 -11.70
CA PRO A 27 11.51 19.20 -12.31
C PRO A 27 11.66 17.89 -13.08
N LEU A 28 12.80 17.69 -13.75
CA LEU A 28 13.08 16.46 -14.50
C LEU A 28 13.18 15.26 -13.55
N GLU A 29 13.92 15.42 -12.46
CA GLU A 29 14.09 14.39 -11.42
C GLU A 29 12.73 14.06 -10.77
N THR A 30 11.92 15.09 -10.47
CA THR A 30 10.56 14.93 -9.93
C THR A 30 9.70 14.02 -10.83
N ILE A 31 9.75 14.24 -12.16
CA ILE A 31 9.00 13.42 -13.13
C ILE A 31 9.56 12.00 -13.21
N GLN A 32 10.88 11.83 -13.18
CA GLN A 32 11.51 10.51 -13.22
C GLN A 32 11.15 9.66 -12.01
N ILE A 33 11.22 10.24 -10.80
CA ILE A 33 10.83 9.56 -9.56
C ILE A 33 9.34 9.20 -9.61
N ALA A 34 8.48 10.13 -10.00
CA ALA A 34 7.04 9.87 -10.10
C ALA A 34 6.70 8.71 -11.05
N LYS A 35 7.40 8.62 -12.18
CA LYS A 35 7.23 7.50 -13.13
C LYS A 35 7.74 6.19 -12.54
N PHE A 36 8.90 6.19 -11.91
CA PHE A 36 9.48 5.00 -11.30
C PHE A 36 8.58 4.43 -10.20
N GLU A 37 8.03 5.31 -9.36
CA GLU A 37 7.10 4.94 -8.28
C GLU A 37 5.78 4.39 -8.82
N ALA A 38 5.22 5.02 -9.86
CA ALA A 38 4.02 4.52 -10.52
C ALA A 38 4.20 3.10 -11.06
N GLU A 39 5.32 2.84 -11.74
CA GLU A 39 5.64 1.53 -12.28
C GLU A 39 5.94 0.51 -11.18
N SER A 40 6.69 0.90 -10.15
CA SER A 40 7.02 0.03 -9.02
C SER A 40 5.77 -0.40 -8.28
N TRP A 41 4.85 0.53 -8.03
CA TRP A 41 3.56 0.23 -7.41
C TRP A 41 2.74 -0.72 -8.28
N ARG A 42 2.65 -0.47 -9.59
CA ARG A 42 1.93 -1.34 -10.53
C ARG A 42 2.50 -2.76 -10.56
N LEU A 43 3.84 -2.89 -10.59
CA LEU A 43 4.51 -4.18 -10.63
C LEU A 43 4.29 -4.96 -9.33
N ALA A 44 4.32 -4.29 -8.17
CA ALA A 44 4.05 -4.93 -6.88
C ALA A 44 2.65 -5.56 -6.82
N GLN A 45 1.66 -4.94 -7.46
CA GLN A 45 0.30 -5.51 -7.54
C GLN A 45 0.18 -6.72 -8.48
N THR A 46 1.18 -7.01 -9.31
CA THR A 46 1.16 -8.15 -10.25
C THR A 46 1.67 -9.45 -9.60
N ILE A 47 2.37 -9.37 -8.46
CA ILE A 47 3.05 -10.52 -7.83
C ILE A 47 2.12 -11.29 -6.86
N GLU A 48 0.98 -10.74 -6.47
CA GLU A 48 0.05 -11.37 -5.49
C GLU A 48 -0.98 -12.34 -6.11
N GLU A 49 -0.98 -12.59 -7.43
CA GLU A 49 -1.97 -13.48 -8.10
C GLU A 49 -1.44 -14.88 -8.43
N THR A 50 -0.50 -15.46 -7.66
CA THR A 50 -0.26 -16.91 -7.70
C THR A 50 -1.06 -17.57 -6.58
N HIS A 51 -2.29 -17.94 -6.92
CA HIS A 51 -3.17 -18.80 -6.13
C HIS A 51 -2.49 -20.17 -5.94
N ASP A 52 -2.36 -20.63 -4.70
CA ASP A 52 -1.98 -22.00 -4.35
C ASP A 52 -3.15 -22.94 -4.70
N ASP A 53 -3.30 -23.28 -5.98
CA ASP A 53 -4.17 -24.38 -6.41
C ASP A 53 -3.32 -25.50 -7.00
N GLU A 54 -3.31 -26.64 -6.28
CA GLU A 54 -3.38 -28.05 -6.76
C GLU A 54 -2.49 -29.02 -5.94
N ASP A 55 -3.10 -29.77 -5.02
CA ASP A 55 -3.02 -31.24 -5.07
C ASP A 55 -4.26 -31.88 -4.37
N ASP A 56 -5.10 -32.52 -5.17
CA ASP A 56 -6.27 -33.29 -4.79
C ASP A 56 -5.85 -34.64 -4.15
N GLY A 57 -6.17 -34.85 -2.87
CA GLY A 57 -5.74 -36.04 -2.14
C GLY A 57 -6.59 -36.44 -0.92
N ALA A 58 -7.92 -36.56 -1.10
CA ALA A 58 -8.88 -37.37 -0.32
C ALA A 58 -9.24 -37.03 1.16
N ALA A 59 -10.57 -36.99 1.37
CA ALA A 59 -11.36 -37.24 2.60
C ALA A 59 -11.87 -36.01 3.41
N PRO A 60 -13.05 -36.15 4.06
CA PRO A 60 -14.16 -35.20 3.88
C PRO A 60 -14.20 -34.08 4.92
N PHE A 61 -14.72 -32.94 4.44
CA PHE A 61 -15.25 -31.81 5.20
C PHE A 61 -15.79 -32.18 6.59
N THR A 62 -15.15 -31.64 7.63
CA THR A 62 -15.86 -31.18 8.83
C THR A 62 -15.02 -30.13 9.55
N THR A 63 -15.73 -29.11 10.02
CA THR A 63 -15.37 -28.20 11.12
C THR A 63 -14.87 -26.83 10.72
N THR A 64 -15.83 -25.93 10.49
CA THR A 64 -15.82 -24.56 11.03
C THR A 64 -14.99 -24.48 12.31
N THR A 65 -13.80 -23.89 12.24
CA THR A 65 -13.06 -23.44 13.42
C THR A 65 -12.75 -21.97 13.24
N THR A 66 -13.56 -21.15 13.91
CA THR A 66 -13.23 -19.79 14.36
C THR A 66 -11.86 -19.83 15.02
N HIS A 67 -10.80 -19.52 14.27
CA HIS A 67 -9.49 -19.25 14.85
C HIS A 67 -9.45 -17.76 15.18
N ALA A 68 -9.79 -17.44 16.44
CA ALA A 68 -9.52 -16.15 17.04
C ALA A 68 -8.00 -15.92 17.07
N GLY A 69 -7.44 -15.42 15.97
CA GLY A 69 -6.11 -14.82 15.98
C GLY A 69 -6.14 -13.52 16.79
N PRO A 70 -5.03 -13.13 17.44
CA PRO A 70 -4.96 -11.82 18.09
C PRO A 70 -5.26 -10.74 17.06
N LEU A 71 -6.14 -9.79 17.44
CA LEU A 71 -6.51 -8.66 16.60
C LEU A 71 -5.25 -7.98 16.04
N PRO A 72 -5.21 -7.64 14.74
CA PRO A 72 -4.12 -6.87 14.17
C PRO A 72 -3.87 -5.61 15.00
N SER A 73 -2.60 -5.29 15.26
CA SER A 73 -2.18 -4.17 16.13
C SER A 73 -2.85 -2.83 15.77
N TRP A 74 -3.13 -2.59 14.49
CA TRP A 74 -3.83 -1.39 14.04
C TRP A 74 -5.33 -1.36 14.41
N MET A 75 -5.99 -2.52 14.55
CA MET A 75 -7.37 -2.61 15.06
C MET A 75 -7.44 -2.47 16.59
N ALA A 76 -6.36 -2.77 17.32
CA ALA A 76 -6.31 -2.58 18.77
C ALA A 76 -6.29 -1.09 19.18
N LEU A 77 -5.71 -0.23 18.35
CA LEU A 77 -5.66 1.22 18.57
C LEU A 77 -7.05 1.87 18.47
N GLU A 78 -7.88 1.41 17.53
CA GLU A 78 -9.23 1.96 17.34
C GLU A 78 -10.20 1.56 18.47
N ALA A 79 -10.10 0.32 18.97
CA ALA A 79 -10.95 -0.17 20.05
C ALA A 79 -10.73 0.58 21.39
N THR A 80 -9.52 1.08 21.62
CA THR A 80 -9.19 1.81 22.86
C THR A 80 -9.79 3.23 22.86
N LEU A 81 -9.92 3.87 21.70
CA LEU A 81 -10.49 5.21 21.57
C LEU A 81 -12.01 5.24 21.74
N LEU A 82 -12.71 4.16 21.36
CA LEU A 82 -14.16 4.03 21.53
C LEU A 82 -14.59 3.69 22.97
N ALA A 83 -13.70 3.16 23.81
CA ALA A 83 -14.00 2.81 25.20
C ALA A 83 -13.81 3.99 26.19
N VAL A 84 -13.36 5.15 25.72
CA VAL A 84 -13.09 6.36 26.54
C VAL A 84 -13.98 7.55 26.14
N SER A 85 -14.98 7.34 25.27
CA SER A 85 -16.04 8.32 24.97
C SER A 85 -17.35 7.95 25.65
#